data_AF-E5C4T7-F1
#
_entry.id   AF-E5C4T7-F1
#
_cell.length_a   1.000
_cell.length_b   1.000
_cell.length_c   1.000
_cell.angle_alpha   90.00
_cell.angle_beta   90.00
_cell.angle_gamma   90.00
#
_symmetry.space_group_name_H-M   'P 1'
#
loop_
_entity.id
_entity.type
_entity.pdbx_description
1 polymer ?
#
loop_
_entity_poly.entity_id
_entity_poly.type
_entity_poly.pdbx_seq_one_letter_code
_entity_poly.pdbx_strand_id
1 'polypeptide(L)'
;MTKSTGNELYTTFYNKYIKNKTLTPRSYALTLKNLKTGESSYIRGYWNKKEGVKLMEGTYEVTGTSSPIYNSYLYQKLDTVYLAFKENIAINSNTTSVNLSAKYNSFMLMFDTDNTKSIEYGYGENSSNNIVLSKVDNIYYMFLDKLSIAGNDRLRIKRTSGSESNIGISKTPFENGKYYYFNDITNSFDVPPNGTRKLIQSASQVLIFTV
;
A
#
# COMPACT_ATOMS: atom_id res chain seq x y z
N MET A 1 -6.55 -14.54 -31.25
CA MET A 1 -6.61 -14.64 -29.78
C MET A 1 -7.55 -13.56 -29.28
N THR A 2 -8.68 -13.95 -28.72
CA THR A 2 -9.65 -13.05 -28.08
C THR A 2 -9.01 -12.43 -26.86
N LYS A 3 -8.84 -11.11 -26.89
CA LYS A 3 -8.36 -10.29 -25.77
C LYS A 3 -9.25 -10.61 -24.57
N SER A 4 -8.73 -11.36 -23.58
CA SER A 4 -9.45 -11.52 -22.31
C SER A 4 -9.76 -10.11 -21.83
N THR A 5 -11.03 -9.77 -21.72
CA THR A 5 -11.46 -8.45 -21.28
C THR A 5 -10.69 -8.14 -20.00
N GLY A 6 -9.87 -7.09 -19.97
CA GLY A 6 -8.92 -6.83 -18.87
C GLY A 6 -9.56 -6.94 -17.48
N ASN A 7 -10.88 -6.70 -17.41
CA ASN A 7 -11.73 -6.95 -16.26
C ASN A 7 -11.53 -8.32 -15.56
N GLU A 8 -11.38 -9.43 -16.31
CA GLU A 8 -11.23 -10.77 -15.70
C GLU A 8 -9.86 -10.99 -15.06
N LEU A 9 -8.80 -10.49 -15.71
CA LEU A 9 -7.43 -10.54 -15.21
C LEU A 9 -7.28 -9.76 -13.89
N TYR A 10 -7.77 -8.51 -13.88
CA TYR A 10 -7.69 -7.65 -12.70
C TYR A 10 -8.59 -8.14 -11.56
N THR A 11 -9.77 -8.70 -11.88
CA THR A 11 -10.66 -9.33 -10.88
C THR A 11 -10.00 -10.55 -10.24
N THR A 12 -9.34 -11.39 -11.04
CA THR A 12 -8.61 -12.57 -10.53
C THR A 12 -7.49 -12.16 -9.59
N PHE A 13 -6.69 -11.15 -9.96
CA PHE A 13 -5.63 -10.61 -9.10
C PHE A 13 -6.21 -10.10 -7.77
N TYR A 14 -7.27 -9.30 -7.82
CA TYR A 14 -7.93 -8.77 -6.63
C TYR A 14 -8.38 -9.89 -5.70
N ASN A 15 -9.08 -10.89 -6.23
CA ASN A 15 -9.59 -12.00 -5.43
C ASN A 15 -8.46 -12.83 -4.80
N LYS A 16 -7.38 -13.06 -5.54
CA LYS A 16 -6.27 -13.91 -5.08
C LYS A 16 -5.40 -13.22 -4.04
N TYR A 17 -5.04 -11.95 -4.25
CA TYR A 17 -3.98 -11.28 -3.49
C TYR A 17 -4.47 -10.17 -2.57
N ILE A 18 -5.48 -9.42 -2.98
CA ILE A 18 -6.00 -8.28 -2.21
C ILE A 18 -7.04 -8.75 -1.21
N LYS A 19 -8.05 -9.49 -1.70
CA LYS A 19 -9.16 -9.98 -0.87
C LYS A 19 -8.68 -10.94 0.22
N ASN A 20 -7.73 -11.80 -0.11
CA ASN A 20 -7.14 -12.76 0.83
C ASN A 20 -6.01 -12.16 1.69
N LYS A 21 -5.78 -10.84 1.62
CA LYS A 21 -4.78 -10.11 2.41
C LYS A 21 -3.37 -10.70 2.30
N THR A 22 -3.00 -11.22 1.13
CA THR A 22 -1.67 -11.84 0.92
C THR A 22 -0.57 -10.78 0.81
N LEU A 23 -0.90 -9.59 0.31
CA LEU A 23 0.04 -8.47 0.17
C LEU A 23 0.01 -7.56 1.42
N THR A 24 0.28 -8.12 2.60
CA THR A 24 0.37 -7.34 3.85
C THR A 24 1.61 -6.44 3.87
N PRO A 25 1.57 -5.27 4.53
CA PRO A 25 2.76 -4.47 4.73
C PRO A 25 3.82 -5.22 5.55
N ARG A 26 5.06 -4.75 5.51
CA ARG A 26 6.17 -5.38 6.26
C ARG A 26 6.36 -4.76 7.63
N SER A 27 6.22 -3.45 7.75
CA SER A 27 6.55 -2.69 8.96
C SER A 27 5.47 -1.70 9.36
N TYR A 28 5.42 -1.34 10.64
CA TYR A 28 4.53 -0.31 11.16
C TYR A 28 5.23 0.61 12.17
N ALA A 29 4.66 1.80 12.33
CA ALA A 29 5.03 2.79 13.32
C ALA A 29 3.76 3.35 13.97
N LEU A 30 3.66 3.25 15.28
CA LEU A 30 2.49 3.65 16.07
C LEU A 30 2.89 4.66 17.15
N THR A 31 1.99 5.61 17.39
CA THR A 31 2.00 6.53 18.52
C THR A 31 0.76 6.26 19.35
N LEU A 32 0.94 6.03 20.65
CA LEU A 32 -0.11 5.76 21.61
C LEU A 32 -0.13 6.90 22.61
N LYS A 33 -1.12 7.78 22.49
CA LYS A 33 -1.27 8.96 23.35
C LYS A 33 -2.31 8.67 24.43
N ASN A 34 -1.90 8.69 25.69
CA ASN A 34 -2.82 8.57 26.81
C ASN A 34 -3.74 9.80 26.83
N LEU A 35 -5.06 9.60 26.78
CA LEU A 35 -6.02 10.69 26.67
C LEU A 35 -6.16 11.50 27.97
N LYS A 36 -5.78 10.93 29.11
CA LYS A 36 -5.85 11.59 30.42
C LYS A 36 -4.60 12.42 30.71
N THR A 37 -3.41 11.84 30.51
CA THR A 37 -2.14 12.50 30.84
C THR A 37 -1.55 13.29 29.67
N GLY A 38 -1.96 12.98 28.44
CA GLY A 38 -1.39 13.56 27.22
C GLY A 38 -0.05 12.94 26.81
N GLU A 39 0.53 12.06 27.62
CA GLU A 39 1.81 11.40 27.35
C GLU A 39 1.70 10.45 26.15
N SER A 40 2.78 10.38 25.36
CA SER A 40 2.85 9.56 24.15
C SER A 40 3.93 8.51 24.25
N SER A 41 3.58 7.27 23.92
CA SER A 41 4.52 6.16 23.70
C SER A 41 4.62 5.85 22.22
N TYR A 42 5.78 5.35 21.80
CA TYR A 42 6.06 5.09 20.38
C TYR A 42 6.51 3.65 20.16
N ILE A 43 5.97 3.01 19.14
CA ILE A 43 6.26 1.61 18.80
C ILE A 43 6.61 1.53 17.31
N ARG A 44 7.72 0.88 17.00
CA ARG A 44 8.06 0.42 15.64
C ARG A 44 8.14 -1.10 15.66
N GLY A 45 7.61 -1.74 14.65
CA GLY A 45 7.62 -3.19 14.55
C GLY A 45 7.38 -3.72 13.15
N TYR A 46 7.28 -5.03 13.05
CA TYR A 46 7.03 -5.75 11.81
C TYR A 46 5.76 -6.62 11.96
N TRP A 47 4.93 -6.72 10.91
CA TRP A 47 3.61 -7.38 10.98
C TRP A 47 3.65 -8.86 11.38
N ASN A 48 4.80 -9.51 11.22
CA ASN A 48 5.03 -10.91 11.58
C ASN A 48 5.88 -11.08 12.86
N LYS A 49 6.11 -10.01 13.62
CA LYS A 49 6.82 -10.04 14.89
C LYS A 49 5.93 -9.56 16.02
N LYS A 50 6.04 -10.22 17.16
CA LYS A 50 5.38 -9.81 18.39
C LYS A 50 6.24 -8.76 19.07
N GLU A 51 5.68 -7.58 19.28
CA GLU A 51 6.31 -6.54 20.09
C GLU A 51 5.70 -6.56 21.49
N GLY A 52 6.55 -6.59 22.52
CA GLY A 52 6.14 -6.44 23.90
C GLY A 52 6.06 -4.96 24.26
N VAL A 53 4.93 -4.52 24.79
CA VAL A 53 4.71 -3.11 25.16
C VAL A 53 4.23 -3.05 26.61
N LYS A 54 4.79 -2.13 27.40
CA LYS A 54 4.28 -1.79 28.72
C LYS A 54 3.63 -0.41 28.69
N LEU A 55 2.36 -0.35 29.05
CA LEU A 55 1.58 0.89 29.19
C LEU A 55 0.88 0.89 30.54
N MET A 56 0.67 2.07 31.10
CA MET A 56 -0.20 2.24 32.27
C MET A 56 -1.66 1.99 31.87
N GLU A 57 -2.51 1.68 32.85
CA GLU A 57 -3.95 1.61 32.62
C GLU A 57 -4.49 2.97 32.13
N GLY A 58 -5.42 2.93 31.18
CA GLY A 58 -6.04 4.13 30.64
C GLY A 58 -6.57 3.97 29.22
N THR A 59 -7.13 5.05 28.70
CA THR A 59 -7.60 5.15 27.32
C THR A 59 -6.54 5.84 26.47
N TYR A 60 -6.24 5.25 25.32
CA TYR A 60 -5.21 5.74 24.41
C TYR A 60 -5.80 6.04 23.04
N GLU A 61 -5.44 7.18 22.46
CA GLU A 61 -5.55 7.41 21.02
C GLU A 61 -4.34 6.77 20.33
N VAL A 62 -4.61 5.84 19.43
CA VAL A 62 -3.60 5.16 18.62
C VAL A 62 -3.62 5.75 17.23
N THR A 63 -2.50 6.29 16.80
CA THR A 63 -2.27 6.75 15.43
C THR A 63 -1.03 6.10 14.86
N GLY A 64 -0.96 5.93 13.56
CA GLY A 64 0.24 5.38 12.95
C GLY A 64 0.09 5.03 11.50
N THR A 65 1.18 4.55 10.92
CA THR A 65 1.22 4.10 9.52
C THR A 65 1.96 2.78 9.40
N SER A 66 1.71 2.12 8.29
CA SER A 66 2.39 0.92 7.89
C SER A 66 2.80 0.98 6.43
N SER A 67 3.97 0.43 6.12
CA SER A 67 4.61 0.54 4.82
C SER A 67 5.22 -0.78 4.34
N PRO A 68 5.52 -0.90 3.04
CA PRO A 68 6.18 -2.07 2.47
C PRO A 68 7.62 -2.28 2.91
N ILE A 69 8.35 -1.24 3.33
CA ILE A 69 9.71 -1.33 3.88
C ILE A 69 9.90 -0.28 4.98
N TYR A 70 10.68 -0.64 5.99
CA TYR A 70 11.29 0.28 6.97
C TYR A 70 12.76 0.49 6.61
N ASN A 71 13.05 1.31 5.61
CA ASN A 71 14.39 1.83 5.33
C ASN A 71 14.28 2.99 4.33
N SER A 72 14.59 4.20 4.78
CA SER A 72 14.40 5.45 4.06
C SER A 72 15.45 5.75 2.99
N TYR A 73 16.50 4.93 2.84
CA TYR A 73 17.68 5.37 2.09
C TYR A 73 17.90 4.77 0.70
N LEU A 74 17.49 3.53 0.39
CA LEU A 74 17.96 2.93 -0.88
C LEU A 74 16.96 2.11 -1.69
N TYR A 75 15.87 1.60 -1.12
CA TYR A 75 14.98 0.72 -1.88
C TYR A 75 13.53 0.91 -1.45
N GLN A 76 12.87 1.94 -2.00
CA GLN A 76 11.41 1.96 -1.98
C GLN A 76 10.91 0.69 -2.69
N LYS A 77 10.25 -0.20 -1.93
CA LYS A 77 9.49 -1.30 -2.51
C LYS A 77 8.04 -0.87 -2.51
N LEU A 78 7.39 -1.03 -3.65
CA LEU A 78 5.98 -0.68 -3.86
C LEU A 78 5.12 -1.94 -3.99
N ASP A 79 5.60 -3.06 -3.44
CA ASP A 79 5.10 -4.41 -3.70
C ASP A 79 4.08 -4.92 -2.68
N THR A 80 3.87 -4.18 -1.60
CA THR A 80 2.80 -4.42 -0.62
C THR A 80 2.08 -3.11 -0.29
N VAL A 81 1.04 -3.19 0.52
CA VAL A 81 0.12 -2.07 0.75
C VAL A 81 0.68 -1.07 1.77
N TYR A 82 0.16 0.17 1.75
CA TYR A 82 0.32 1.11 2.87
C TYR A 82 -0.98 1.17 3.67
N LEU A 83 -0.87 1.21 4.99
CA LEU A 83 -2.02 1.29 5.90
C LEU A 83 -1.86 2.45 6.89
N ALA A 84 -2.98 2.90 7.44
CA ALA A 84 -3.04 3.89 8.51
C ALA A 84 -3.89 3.39 9.67
N PHE A 85 -3.44 3.70 10.89
CA PHE A 85 -4.12 3.40 12.14
C PHE A 85 -4.69 4.70 12.71
N LYS A 86 -5.94 4.66 13.14
CA LYS A 86 -6.58 5.74 13.88
C LYS A 86 -7.78 5.20 14.65
N GLU A 87 -7.57 4.88 15.91
CA GLU A 87 -8.61 4.37 16.81
C GLU A 87 -8.29 4.65 18.28
N ASN A 88 -9.29 4.51 19.14
CA ASN A 88 -9.10 4.59 20.58
C ASN A 88 -9.14 3.18 21.17
N ILE A 89 -8.23 2.89 22.10
CA ILE A 89 -8.15 1.61 22.83
C ILE A 89 -8.18 1.85 24.33
N ALA A 90 -8.62 0.86 25.09
CA ALA A 90 -8.58 0.86 26.55
C ALA A 90 -7.63 -0.23 27.05
N ILE A 91 -6.72 0.15 27.95
CA ILE A 91 -5.78 -0.74 28.64
C ILE A 91 -6.17 -0.83 30.11
N ASN A 92 -6.33 -2.04 30.63
CA ASN A 92 -6.49 -2.33 32.05
C ASN A 92 -5.59 -3.50 32.47
N SER A 93 -5.57 -3.83 33.76
CA SER A 93 -4.77 -4.90 34.39
C SER A 93 -4.99 -6.29 33.79
N ASN A 94 -6.12 -6.53 33.11
CA ASN A 94 -6.42 -7.79 32.45
C ASN A 94 -6.12 -7.76 30.94
N THR A 95 -5.70 -6.60 30.39
CA THR A 95 -5.39 -6.47 28.96
C THR A 95 -4.05 -7.15 28.65
N THR A 96 -4.12 -8.32 28.03
CA THR A 96 -2.94 -9.06 27.54
C THR A 96 -2.64 -8.80 26.06
N SER A 97 -3.65 -8.39 25.29
CA SER A 97 -3.51 -8.03 23.88
C SER A 97 -4.59 -7.06 23.41
N VAL A 98 -4.28 -6.30 22.35
CA VAL A 98 -5.25 -5.45 21.66
C VAL A 98 -5.13 -5.67 20.16
N ASN A 99 -6.27 -5.80 19.49
CA ASN A 99 -6.37 -5.84 18.04
C ASN A 99 -6.57 -4.42 17.51
N LEU A 100 -5.62 -3.94 16.71
CA LEU A 100 -5.72 -2.65 16.04
C LEU A 100 -6.26 -2.84 14.62
N SER A 101 -7.19 -1.98 14.23
CA SER A 101 -7.77 -1.90 12.89
C SER A 101 -7.02 -0.89 12.04
N ALA A 102 -6.43 -1.35 10.94
CA ALA A 102 -5.75 -0.50 9.97
C ALA A 102 -6.58 -0.33 8.69
N LYS A 103 -6.66 0.89 8.18
CA LYS A 103 -7.30 1.21 6.90
C LYS A 103 -6.27 1.36 5.79
N TYR A 104 -6.66 1.03 4.56
CA TYR A 104 -5.84 1.30 3.39
C TYR A 104 -5.51 2.78 3.26
N ASN A 105 -4.22 3.08 3.16
CA ASN A 105 -3.67 4.40 2.93
C ASN A 105 -2.77 4.41 1.70
N SER A 106 -3.14 3.61 0.70
CA SER A 106 -2.51 3.56 -0.61
C SER A 106 -3.55 3.46 -1.71
N PHE A 107 -3.20 3.92 -2.89
CA PHE A 107 -3.80 3.48 -4.14
C PHE A 107 -2.90 2.44 -4.81
N MET A 108 -3.48 1.64 -5.69
CA MET A 108 -2.78 0.60 -6.44
C MET A 108 -2.87 0.86 -7.94
N LEU A 109 -1.75 0.77 -8.65
CA LEU A 109 -1.72 0.76 -10.11
C LEU A 109 -1.39 -0.65 -10.60
N MET A 110 -2.10 -1.09 -11.64
CA MET A 110 -1.93 -2.39 -12.27
C MET A 110 -1.74 -2.23 -13.77
N PHE A 111 -0.94 -3.12 -14.32
CA PHE A 111 -0.66 -3.21 -15.74
C PHE A 111 -0.62 -4.68 -16.12
N ASP A 112 -1.27 -5.04 -17.22
CA ASP A 112 -1.10 -6.37 -17.77
C ASP A 112 0.34 -6.59 -18.24
N THR A 113 0.73 -7.85 -18.34
CA THR A 113 2.05 -8.22 -18.85
C THR A 113 2.05 -8.44 -20.37
N ASP A 114 0.90 -8.29 -21.04
CA ASP A 114 0.81 -8.53 -22.47
C ASP A 114 1.63 -7.47 -23.21
N ASN A 115 2.47 -7.91 -24.14
CA ASN A 115 3.43 -7.07 -24.86
C ASN A 115 4.35 -6.19 -23.98
N THR A 116 4.46 -6.48 -22.68
CA THR A 116 5.17 -5.64 -21.71
C THR A 116 6.33 -6.41 -21.08
N LYS A 117 7.55 -5.92 -21.28
CA LYS A 117 8.79 -6.52 -20.76
C LYS A 117 9.07 -6.09 -19.32
N SER A 118 8.86 -4.80 -19.03
CA SER A 118 9.04 -4.24 -17.69
C SER A 118 8.38 -2.88 -17.56
N ILE A 119 8.02 -2.52 -16.33
CA ILE A 119 7.55 -1.19 -15.99
C ILE A 119 8.43 -0.64 -14.87
N GLU A 120 8.86 0.60 -15.02
CA GLU A 120 9.61 1.35 -14.02
C GLU A 120 8.81 2.58 -13.60
N TYR A 121 8.72 2.82 -12.29
CA TYR A 121 8.19 4.05 -11.73
C TYR A 121 9.35 4.99 -11.38
N GLY A 122 9.39 6.13 -12.04
CA GLY A 122 10.37 7.19 -11.81
C GLY A 122 9.80 8.30 -10.93
N TYR A 123 10.55 8.76 -9.94
CA TYR A 123 10.12 9.81 -9.00
C TYR A 123 11.27 10.76 -8.60
N GLY A 124 10.90 11.95 -8.10
CA GLY A 124 11.84 13.02 -7.71
C GLY A 124 12.15 14.02 -8.83
N GLU A 125 12.89 15.09 -8.50
CA GLU A 125 13.06 16.28 -9.37
C GLU A 125 13.59 15.96 -10.78
N ASN A 126 14.49 14.99 -10.93
CA ASN A 126 15.03 14.58 -12.23
C ASN A 126 14.63 13.15 -12.64
N SER A 127 13.76 12.50 -11.86
CA SER A 127 13.48 11.06 -11.90
C SER A 127 14.73 10.16 -12.09
N SER A 128 15.82 10.55 -11.43
CA SER A 128 17.04 9.73 -11.36
C SER A 128 16.80 8.41 -10.61
N ASN A 129 15.79 8.38 -9.75
CA ASN A 129 15.35 7.18 -9.05
C ASN A 129 14.27 6.47 -9.85
N ASN A 130 14.51 5.19 -10.16
CA ASN A 130 13.55 4.34 -10.84
C ASN A 130 13.35 3.04 -10.05
N ILE A 131 12.10 2.67 -9.83
CA ILE A 131 11.73 1.42 -9.17
C ILE A 131 11.12 0.51 -10.22
N VAL A 132 11.77 -0.62 -10.48
CA VAL A 132 11.18 -1.68 -11.32
C VAL A 132 9.99 -2.26 -10.56
N LEU A 133 8.82 -2.27 -11.21
CA LEU A 133 7.60 -2.76 -10.60
C LEU A 133 7.66 -4.27 -10.37
N SER A 134 7.02 -4.71 -9.28
CA SER A 134 6.89 -6.12 -9.00
C SER A 134 5.87 -6.76 -9.94
N LYS A 135 6.12 -8.03 -10.27
CA LYS A 135 5.26 -8.85 -11.10
C LYS A 135 4.81 -10.06 -10.31
N VAL A 136 3.51 -10.34 -10.36
CA VAL A 136 2.93 -11.59 -9.88
C VAL A 136 1.91 -12.06 -10.91
N ASP A 137 1.97 -13.34 -11.27
CA ASP A 137 1.22 -13.91 -12.39
C ASP A 137 1.40 -13.04 -13.66
N ASN A 138 0.31 -12.58 -14.27
CA ASN A 138 0.30 -11.77 -15.49
C ASN A 138 0.06 -10.27 -15.23
N ILE A 139 0.42 -9.78 -14.04
CA ILE A 139 0.23 -8.39 -13.62
C ILE A 139 1.53 -7.79 -13.08
N TYR A 140 1.92 -6.62 -13.62
CA TYR A 140 2.80 -5.68 -12.92
C TYR A 140 1.97 -4.79 -12.01
N TYR A 141 2.46 -4.48 -10.82
CA TYR A 141 1.74 -3.64 -9.89
C TYR A 141 2.63 -2.81 -8.97
N MET A 142 2.01 -1.78 -8.39
CA MET A 142 2.60 -0.95 -7.36
C MET A 142 1.54 -0.39 -6.41
N PHE A 143 1.91 -0.18 -5.15
CA PHE A 143 1.16 0.59 -4.17
C PHE A 143 1.88 1.88 -3.85
N LEU A 144 1.13 2.98 -3.81
CA LEU A 144 1.63 4.30 -3.41
C LEU A 144 0.67 4.92 -2.40
N ASP A 145 1.21 5.56 -1.36
CA ASP A 145 0.42 6.39 -0.42
C ASP A 145 0.17 7.80 -0.95
N LYS A 146 1.07 8.28 -1.81
CA LYS A 146 1.01 9.57 -2.51
C LYS A 146 1.97 9.59 -3.70
N LEU A 147 1.74 10.52 -4.61
CA LEU A 147 2.73 10.89 -5.64
C LEU A 147 3.78 11.84 -5.05
N SER A 148 4.92 11.95 -5.72
CA SER A 148 6.03 12.82 -5.29
C SER A 148 5.66 14.30 -5.39
N ILE A 149 5.96 15.05 -4.33
CA ILE A 149 5.73 16.51 -4.28
C ILE A 149 6.53 17.25 -5.36
N ALA A 150 7.68 16.69 -5.77
CA ALA A 150 8.52 17.26 -6.84
C ALA A 150 7.84 17.26 -8.23
N GLY A 151 6.70 16.59 -8.40
CA GLY A 151 5.85 16.74 -9.59
C GLY A 151 6.34 16.04 -10.86
N ASN A 152 7.31 15.13 -10.78
CA ASN A 152 7.91 14.41 -11.92
C ASN A 152 7.74 12.89 -11.82
N ASP A 153 6.60 12.45 -11.32
CA ASP A 153 6.17 11.05 -11.29
C ASP A 153 5.87 10.55 -12.71
N ARG A 154 6.56 9.48 -13.11
CA ARG A 154 6.37 8.89 -14.43
C ARG A 154 6.44 7.37 -14.41
N LEU A 155 5.81 6.78 -15.42
CA LEU A 155 5.88 5.36 -15.72
C LEU A 155 6.63 5.18 -17.04
N ARG A 156 7.67 4.36 -17.00
CA ARG A 156 8.44 3.95 -18.17
C ARG A 156 8.05 2.50 -18.49
N ILE A 157 7.36 2.31 -19.62
CA ILE A 157 6.87 1.01 -20.06
C ILE A 157 7.75 0.54 -21.21
N LYS A 158 8.51 -0.55 -20.99
CA LYS A 158 9.33 -1.19 -22.03
C LYS A 158 8.55 -2.36 -22.62
N ARG A 159 8.32 -2.33 -23.92
CA ARG A 159 7.54 -3.35 -24.65
C ARG A 159 8.43 -4.50 -25.11
N THR A 160 7.83 -5.65 -25.36
CA THR A 160 8.52 -6.83 -25.91
C THR A 160 9.09 -6.59 -27.31
N SER A 161 8.47 -5.69 -28.09
CA SER A 161 8.96 -5.23 -29.39
C SER A 161 10.23 -4.37 -29.31
N GLY A 162 10.64 -3.96 -28.10
CA GLY A 162 11.76 -3.05 -27.87
C GLY A 162 11.37 -1.57 -27.85
N SER A 163 10.12 -1.22 -28.14
CA SER A 163 9.64 0.16 -27.99
C SER A 163 9.48 0.55 -26.52
N GLU A 164 9.50 1.85 -26.27
CA GLU A 164 9.38 2.41 -24.93
C GLU A 164 8.39 3.57 -24.90
N SER A 165 7.60 3.66 -23.83
CA SER A 165 6.69 4.76 -23.56
C SER A 165 7.01 5.37 -22.19
N ASN A 166 6.90 6.70 -22.10
CA ASN A 166 7.07 7.46 -20.85
C ASN A 166 5.79 8.24 -20.58
N ILE A 167 5.12 7.95 -19.46
CA ILE A 167 3.81 8.49 -19.11
C ILE A 167 3.94 9.28 -17.81
N GLY A 168 3.66 10.59 -17.85
CA GLY A 168 3.60 11.42 -16.64
C GLY A 168 2.30 11.21 -15.88
N ILE A 169 2.38 11.00 -14.57
CA ILE A 169 1.21 10.71 -13.72
C ILE A 169 1.05 11.71 -12.56
N SER A 170 1.93 12.70 -12.42
CA SER A 170 1.96 13.65 -11.30
C SER A 170 0.65 14.41 -11.06
N LYS A 171 -0.16 14.60 -12.10
CA LYS A 171 -1.44 15.33 -12.05
C LYS A 171 -2.66 14.42 -12.01
N THR A 172 -2.45 13.10 -11.96
CA THR A 172 -3.55 12.14 -11.94
C THR A 172 -4.13 12.03 -10.54
N PRO A 173 -5.45 12.23 -10.35
CA PRO A 173 -6.07 12.30 -9.02
C PRO A 173 -6.36 10.90 -8.47
N PHE A 174 -5.31 10.11 -8.20
CA PHE A 174 -5.46 8.80 -7.57
C PHE A 174 -5.94 8.93 -6.12
N GLU A 175 -6.86 8.06 -5.72
CA GLU A 175 -7.46 8.09 -4.38
C GLU A 175 -7.05 6.88 -3.55
N ASN A 176 -6.64 7.13 -2.30
CA ASN A 176 -6.34 6.06 -1.35
C ASN A 176 -7.53 5.13 -1.15
N GLY A 177 -7.22 3.84 -1.05
CA GLY A 177 -8.22 2.77 -1.00
C GLY A 177 -8.72 2.32 -2.37
N LYS A 178 -8.29 2.93 -3.48
CA LYS A 178 -8.68 2.48 -4.84
C LYS A 178 -7.56 1.72 -5.54
N TYR A 179 -7.94 1.01 -6.59
CA TYR A 179 -7.02 0.43 -7.54
C TYR A 179 -7.44 0.81 -8.96
N TYR A 180 -6.44 0.97 -9.83
CA TYR A 180 -6.57 1.42 -11.20
C TYR A 180 -5.82 0.46 -12.10
N TYR A 181 -6.38 0.17 -13.26
CA TYR A 181 -5.65 -0.57 -14.28
C TYR A 181 -5.33 0.35 -15.45
N PHE A 182 -4.17 0.12 -16.04
CA PHE A 182 -3.77 0.84 -17.23
C PHE A 182 -4.37 0.20 -18.48
N ASN A 183 -5.01 1.00 -19.30
CA ASN A 183 -5.59 0.60 -20.57
C ASN A 183 -4.69 1.06 -21.71
N ASP A 184 -3.99 0.11 -22.31
CA ASP A 184 -3.05 0.36 -23.42
C ASP A 184 -3.72 0.92 -24.69
N ILE A 185 -5.03 0.71 -24.87
CA ILE A 185 -5.75 1.21 -26.06
C ILE A 185 -6.03 2.71 -25.92
N THR A 186 -6.53 3.12 -24.76
CA THR A 186 -6.92 4.50 -24.48
C THR A 186 -5.80 5.31 -23.85
N ASN A 187 -4.69 4.66 -23.49
CA ASN A 187 -3.55 5.24 -22.78
C ASN A 187 -3.99 5.94 -21.47
N SER A 188 -4.98 5.35 -20.77
CA SER A 188 -5.62 5.91 -19.58
C SER A 188 -5.62 4.93 -18.41
N PHE A 189 -5.83 5.46 -17.21
CA PHE A 189 -6.14 4.67 -16.03
C PHE A 189 -7.64 4.54 -15.88
N ASP A 190 -8.11 3.31 -15.95
CA ASP A 190 -9.51 2.98 -15.82
C ASP A 190 -9.78 2.35 -14.44
N VAL A 191 -11.03 2.44 -14.03
CA VAL A 191 -11.55 1.77 -12.83
C VAL A 191 -12.35 0.55 -13.28
N PRO A 192 -12.20 -0.62 -12.63
CA PRO A 192 -12.94 -1.81 -13.03
C PRO A 192 -14.46 -1.62 -13.00
N PRO A 193 -15.19 -2.20 -13.96
CA PRO A 193 -16.65 -2.11 -14.05
C PRO A 193 -17.41 -2.63 -12.81
N ASN A 194 -16.84 -3.56 -12.05
CA ASN A 194 -17.52 -4.24 -10.92
C ASN A 194 -17.47 -3.46 -9.58
N GLY A 195 -17.63 -2.13 -9.64
CA GLY A 195 -18.21 -1.32 -8.56
C GLY A 195 -17.48 -1.22 -7.22
N THR A 196 -16.38 -1.93 -6.99
CA THR A 196 -15.70 -1.89 -5.69
C THR A 196 -14.45 -1.03 -5.77
N ARG A 197 -14.67 0.27 -5.55
CA ARG A 197 -13.64 1.31 -5.35
C ARG A 197 -12.75 1.07 -4.12
N LYS A 198 -12.67 -0.15 -3.59
CA LYS A 198 -12.16 -0.38 -2.24
C LYS A 198 -11.23 -1.58 -2.22
N LEU A 199 -9.95 -1.32 -1.96
CA LEU A 199 -9.10 -2.25 -1.24
C LEU A 199 -9.81 -2.61 0.08
N ILE A 200 -9.95 -3.90 0.41
CA ILE A 200 -10.84 -4.37 1.49
C ILE A 200 -10.49 -3.75 2.85
N GLN A 201 -11.44 -3.06 3.47
CA GLN A 201 -11.25 -2.03 4.50
C GLN A 201 -10.50 -2.36 5.80
N SER A 202 -9.92 -3.55 6.03
CA SER A 202 -9.18 -3.78 7.28
C SER A 202 -8.08 -4.84 7.18
N ALA A 203 -6.89 -4.48 7.65
CA ALA A 203 -5.94 -5.45 8.21
C ALA A 203 -5.89 -5.25 9.73
N SER A 204 -5.61 -6.32 10.48
CA SER A 204 -5.60 -6.27 11.94
C SER A 204 -4.22 -6.64 12.47
N GLN A 205 -3.64 -5.79 13.32
CA GLN A 205 -2.38 -6.05 14.01
C GLN A 205 -2.65 -6.36 15.48
N VAL A 206 -2.02 -7.41 16.01
CA VAL A 206 -2.10 -7.75 17.44
C VAL A 206 -0.89 -7.14 18.15
N LEU A 207 -1.14 -6.29 19.16
CA LEU A 207 -0.12 -5.87 20.12
C LEU A 207 -0.26 -6.69 21.39
N ILE A 208 0.86 -7.13 21.96
CA ILE A 208 0.89 -7.89 23.22
C ILE A 208 1.38 -6.96 24.32
N PHE A 209 0.62 -6.91 25.41
CA PHE A 209 0.91 -6.05 26.56
C PHE A 209 1.36 -6.88 27.74
N THR A 210 2.29 -6.31 28.50
CA THR A 210 2.63 -6.78 29.85
C THR A 210 2.39 -5.59 30.77
N VAL A 211 1.40 -5.69 31.66
CA VAL A 211 1.09 -4.64 32.64
C VAL A 211 2.11 -4.71 33.77
#